data_AF-A0A3B9BUU9-F1
#
_entry.id   AF-A0A3B9BUU9-F1
#
_cell.length_a   1.000
_cell.length_b   1.000
_cell.length_c   1.000
_cell.angle_alpha   90.00
_cell.angle_beta   90.00
_cell.angle_gamma   90.00
#
_symmetry.space_group_name_H-M   'P 1'
#
loop_
_entity.id
_entity.type
_entity.pdbx_description
1 polymer ?
#
loop_
_entity_poly.entity_id
_entity_poly.type
_entity_poly.pdbx_seq_one_letter_code
_entity_poly.pdbx_strand_id
1 'polypeptide(L)'
;DKALTQFAEEGAAKLFKPMIGAGWIVGVVGALQFEVLASRIEMEYSIPVRFEPTQFTSARWLAGSQHHVDAFVNINKGHMAKDHDGYPVYMTRLQWDIDRVERDFPELTLSATRDAQK
;
A
#
# COMPACT_ATOMS: atom_id res chain seq x y z
N ASP A 1 10.34 -2.62 -12.11
CA ASP A 1 8.95 -2.14 -12.30
C ASP A 1 8.06 -3.14 -13.03
N LYS A 2 8.30 -3.48 -14.30
CA LYS A 2 7.40 -4.37 -15.08
C LYS A 2 7.02 -5.69 -14.38
N ALA A 3 7.99 -6.41 -13.81
CA ALA A 3 7.72 -7.65 -13.09
C ALA A 3 6.75 -7.43 -11.92
N LEU A 4 7.08 -6.50 -11.01
CA LEU A 4 6.25 -6.19 -9.85
C LEU A 4 4.83 -5.77 -10.27
N THR A 5 4.69 -4.92 -11.28
CA THR A 5 3.38 -4.49 -11.79
C THR A 5 2.54 -5.67 -12.26
N GLN A 6 3.13 -6.62 -12.98
CA GLN A 6 2.43 -7.84 -13.41
C GLN A 6 1.92 -8.67 -12.22
N PHE A 7 2.71 -8.84 -11.16
CA PHE A 7 2.26 -9.53 -9.94
C PHE A 7 1.13 -8.81 -9.21
N ALA A 8 1.09 -7.47 -9.29
CA ALA A 8 0.00 -6.68 -8.75
C ALA A 8 -1.31 -6.92 -9.53
N GLU A 9 -1.21 -6.97 -10.86
CA GLU A 9 -2.33 -7.27 -11.77
C GLU A 9 -2.86 -8.71 -11.57
N GLU A 10 -1.97 -9.67 -11.34
CA GLU A 10 -2.34 -11.06 -11.01
C GLU A 10 -2.95 -11.20 -9.59
N GLY A 11 -2.90 -10.15 -8.77
CA GLY A 11 -3.40 -10.17 -7.39
C GLY A 11 -2.53 -10.95 -6.40
N ALA A 12 -1.33 -11.38 -6.83
CA ALA A 12 -0.37 -12.10 -5.99
C ALA A 12 0.20 -11.20 -4.87
N ALA A 13 0.26 -9.89 -5.12
CA ALA A 13 0.66 -8.88 -4.15
C ALA A 13 -0.11 -7.58 -4.35
N LYS A 14 -0.06 -6.69 -3.36
CA LYS A 14 -0.42 -5.28 -3.54
C LYS A 14 0.85 -4.44 -3.56
N LEU A 15 0.89 -3.49 -4.49
CA LEU A 15 1.99 -2.53 -4.60
C LEU A 15 1.54 -1.16 -4.14
N PHE A 16 2.39 -0.52 -3.35
CA PHE A 16 2.19 0.83 -2.86
C PHE A 16 3.44 1.66 -3.16
N LYS A 17 3.23 2.83 -3.75
CA LYS A 17 4.27 3.83 -4.01
C LYS A 17 4.18 4.92 -2.93
N PRO A 18 5.11 4.97 -1.96
CA PRO A 18 5.14 6.02 -0.95
C PRO A 18 5.21 7.41 -1.58
N MET A 19 4.59 8.39 -0.93
CA MET A 19 4.72 9.79 -1.34
C MET A 19 6.07 10.40 -0.97
N ILE A 20 6.73 9.84 0.05
CA ILE A 20 8.07 10.24 0.48
C ILE A 20 8.97 9.00 0.43
N GLY A 21 10.16 9.18 -0.15
CA GLY A 21 11.15 8.12 -0.30
C GLY A 21 11.19 7.53 -1.72
N ALA A 22 12.15 6.66 -1.95
CA ALA A 22 12.32 5.94 -3.20
C ALA A 22 11.99 4.45 -2.97
N GLY A 23 11.33 3.82 -3.94
CA GLY A 23 11.02 2.39 -3.92
C GLY A 23 9.54 2.06 -3.73
N TRP A 24 9.17 0.85 -4.18
CA TRP A 24 7.84 0.30 -3.99
C TRP A 24 7.77 -0.47 -2.67
N ILE A 25 6.64 -0.35 -1.98
CA ILE A 25 6.29 -1.22 -0.86
C ILE A 25 5.38 -2.33 -1.40
N VAL A 26 5.71 -3.56 -1.04
CA VAL A 26 4.91 -4.74 -1.37
C VAL A 26 4.13 -5.17 -0.13
N GLY A 27 2.81 -5.21 -0.24
CA GLY A 27 1.91 -5.73 0.80
C GLY A 27 1.35 -7.08 0.40
N VAL A 28 1.37 -8.01 1.35
CA VAL A 28 0.86 -9.37 1.22
C VAL A 28 0.03 -9.73 2.45
N VAL A 29 -0.87 -10.71 2.33
CA VAL A 29 -1.71 -11.16 3.44
C VAL A 29 -0.95 -12.14 4.35
N GLY A 30 0.02 -12.88 3.80
CA GLY A 30 0.84 -13.84 4.54
C GLY A 30 2.30 -13.86 4.11
N ALA A 31 3.21 -14.12 5.05
CA ALA A 31 4.66 -14.05 4.84
C ALA A 31 5.18 -14.94 3.70
N LEU A 32 4.59 -16.13 3.51
CA LEU A 32 4.95 -17.06 2.43
C LEU A 32 4.83 -16.43 1.04
N GLN A 33 3.91 -15.46 0.86
CA GLN A 33 3.75 -14.79 -0.43
C GLN A 33 5.01 -14.00 -0.83
N PHE A 34 5.81 -13.50 0.13
CA PHE A 34 7.09 -12.86 -0.20
C PHE A 34 8.09 -13.86 -0.81
N GLU A 35 8.18 -15.06 -0.25
CA GLU A 35 9.07 -16.12 -0.75
C GLU A 35 8.63 -16.57 -2.16
N VAL A 36 7.32 -16.75 -2.35
CA VAL A 36 6.74 -17.11 -3.67
C VAL A 36 7.01 -16.02 -4.70
N LEU A 37 6.84 -14.74 -4.35
CA LEU A 37 7.12 -13.61 -5.24
C LEU A 37 8.61 -13.53 -5.61
N ALA A 38 9.51 -13.65 -4.64
CA ALA A 38 10.96 -13.64 -4.91
C ALA A 38 11.34 -14.77 -5.89
N SER A 39 10.89 -15.99 -5.61
CA SER A 39 11.18 -17.16 -6.45
C SER A 39 10.63 -17.00 -7.86
N ARG A 40 9.38 -16.52 -8.02
CA ARG A 40 8.80 -16.28 -9.36
C ARG A 40 9.56 -15.20 -10.12
N ILE A 41 9.92 -14.08 -9.50
CA ILE A 41 10.66 -13.01 -10.21
C ILE A 41 12.03 -13.52 -10.67
N GLU A 42 12.73 -14.29 -9.83
CA GLU A 42 14.01 -14.88 -10.19
C GLU A 42 13.87 -15.89 -11.34
N MET A 43 12.85 -16.75 -11.32
CA MET A 43 12.61 -17.74 -12.37
C MET A 43 12.13 -17.14 -13.70
N GLU A 44 11.21 -16.17 -13.65
CA GLU A 44 10.56 -15.61 -14.83
C GLU A 44 11.39 -14.51 -15.50
N TYR A 45 12.20 -13.76 -14.73
CA TYR A 45 12.95 -12.61 -15.24
C TYR A 45 14.47 -12.70 -15.04
N SER A 46 14.97 -13.74 -14.35
CA SER A 46 16.40 -13.85 -13.97
C SER A 46 16.92 -12.64 -13.19
N ILE A 47 16.03 -11.99 -12.41
CA ILE A 47 16.36 -10.82 -11.60
C ILE A 47 16.41 -11.24 -10.13
N PRO A 48 17.56 -11.10 -9.44
CA PRO A 48 17.62 -11.33 -8.01
C PRO A 48 16.84 -10.25 -7.29
N VAL A 49 15.91 -10.65 -6.43
CA VAL A 49 15.06 -9.74 -5.64
C VAL A 49 15.38 -9.88 -4.16
N ARG A 50 15.49 -8.73 -3.48
CA ARG A 50 15.60 -8.66 -2.02
C ARG A 50 14.50 -7.76 -1.48
N PHE A 51 13.76 -8.27 -0.51
CA PHE A 51 12.79 -7.49 0.26
C PHE A 51 13.45 -6.97 1.54
N GLU A 52 13.15 -5.72 1.88
CA GLU A 52 13.56 -5.12 3.15
C GLU A 52 12.31 -4.79 3.97
N PRO A 53 12.33 -5.03 5.29
CA PRO A 53 11.19 -4.75 6.14
C PRO A 53 10.92 -3.24 6.18
N THR A 54 9.63 -2.89 6.11
CA THR A 54 9.17 -1.52 6.31
C THR A 54 8.70 -1.31 7.76
N GLN A 55 8.63 -0.05 8.19
CA GLN A 55 8.06 0.32 9.49
C GLN A 55 6.53 0.18 9.54
N PHE A 56 5.86 0.03 8.39
CA PHE A 56 4.41 -0.08 8.30
C PHE A 56 3.95 -1.52 8.45
N THR A 57 2.85 -1.72 9.18
CA THR A 57 2.28 -3.04 9.48
C THR A 57 0.97 -3.27 8.74
N SER A 58 0.25 -2.21 8.37
CA SER A 58 -0.93 -2.32 7.51
C SER A 58 -1.13 -1.10 6.62
N ALA A 59 -2.06 -1.25 5.68
CA ALA A 59 -2.47 -0.24 4.72
C ALA A 59 -4.00 -0.10 4.76
N ARG A 60 -4.49 1.13 4.60
CA ARG A 60 -5.92 1.45 4.52
C ARG A 60 -6.18 2.35 3.32
N TRP A 61 -7.14 2.00 2.49
CA TRP A 61 -7.58 2.89 1.42
C TRP A 61 -8.35 4.06 2.02
N LEU A 62 -7.97 5.27 1.61
CA LEU A 62 -8.58 6.50 2.08
C LEU A 62 -9.69 6.91 1.11
N ALA A 63 -10.91 7.08 1.64
CA ALA A 63 -12.06 7.57 0.89
C ALA A 63 -12.68 8.78 1.59
N GLY A 64 -13.27 9.69 0.82
CA GLY A 64 -13.87 10.93 1.31
C GLY A 64 -14.05 11.92 0.16
N SER A 65 -14.48 13.15 0.48
CA SER A 65 -14.49 14.21 -0.54
C SER A 65 -13.05 14.59 -0.92
N GLN A 66 -12.84 15.00 -2.17
CA GLN A 66 -11.51 15.37 -2.68
C GLN A 66 -10.81 16.40 -1.79
N HIS A 67 -11.55 17.41 -1.32
CA HIS A 67 -11.05 18.45 -0.43
C HIS A 67 -10.47 17.87 0.88
N HIS A 68 -11.19 16.98 1.55
CA HIS A 68 -10.74 16.39 2.82
C HIS A 68 -9.59 15.41 2.61
N VAL A 69 -9.64 14.62 1.54
CA VAL A 69 -8.56 13.70 1.15
C VAL A 69 -7.27 14.47 0.90
N ASP A 70 -7.31 15.55 0.11
CA ASP A 70 -6.12 16.34 -0.20
C ASP A 70 -5.54 17.05 1.04
N ALA A 71 -6.39 17.57 1.91
CA ALA A 71 -5.96 18.16 3.18
C ALA A 71 -5.25 17.12 4.06
N PHE A 72 -5.84 15.94 4.22
CA PHE A 72 -5.27 14.84 4.99
C PHE A 72 -3.95 14.35 4.42
N VAL A 73 -3.89 14.14 3.10
CA VAL A 73 -2.68 13.72 2.38
C VAL A 73 -1.54 14.70 2.61
N ASN A 74 -1.82 16.00 2.55
CA ASN A 74 -0.80 17.03 2.71
C ASN A 74 -0.21 17.08 4.12
N ILE A 75 -1.01 16.79 5.15
CA ILE A 75 -0.57 16.75 6.55
C ILE A 75 0.21 15.45 6.84
N ASN A 76 -0.20 14.33 6.25
CA ASN A 76 0.31 13.00 6.62
C ASN A 76 1.24 12.37 5.55
N LYS A 77 1.91 13.17 4.71
CA LYS A 77 2.69 12.69 3.54
C LYS A 77 3.65 11.53 3.85
N GLY A 78 4.29 11.50 5.02
CA GLY A 78 5.21 10.43 5.42
C GLY A 78 4.54 9.06 5.64
N HIS A 79 3.23 9.04 5.79
CA HIS A 79 2.39 7.85 5.93
C HIS A 79 1.50 7.63 4.71
N MET A 80 1.61 8.47 3.67
CA MET A 80 0.80 8.30 2.47
C MET A 80 1.57 7.51 1.41
N ALA A 81 0.84 6.63 0.74
CA ALA A 81 1.25 5.98 -0.48
C ALA A 81 0.11 6.04 -1.50
N LYS A 82 0.41 5.65 -2.73
CA LYS A 82 -0.59 5.36 -3.76
C LYS A 82 -0.51 3.89 -4.12
N ASP A 83 -1.64 3.23 -4.32
CA ASP A 83 -1.61 1.89 -4.90
C ASP A 83 -1.27 1.93 -6.40
N HIS A 84 -1.21 0.75 -7.03
CA HIS A 84 -0.93 0.61 -8.46
C HIS A 84 -1.93 1.37 -9.39
N ASP A 85 -3.17 1.59 -8.95
CA ASP A 85 -4.18 2.34 -9.71
C ASP A 85 -4.19 3.84 -9.34
N GLY A 86 -3.30 4.26 -8.46
CA GLY A 86 -3.15 5.66 -8.05
C GLY A 86 -4.05 6.09 -6.90
N TYR A 87 -4.82 5.19 -6.27
CA TYR A 87 -5.67 5.54 -5.14
C TYR A 87 -4.84 5.83 -3.88
N PRO A 88 -5.25 6.82 -3.08
CA PRO A 88 -4.54 7.16 -1.85
C PRO A 88 -4.69 6.06 -0.80
N VAL A 89 -3.55 5.67 -0.22
CA VAL A 89 -3.45 4.65 0.81
C VAL A 89 -2.72 5.24 2.01
N TYR A 90 -3.36 5.15 3.17
CA TYR A 90 -2.76 5.49 4.45
C TYR A 90 -2.03 4.27 5.02
N MET A 91 -0.73 4.40 5.18
CA MET A 91 0.17 3.39 5.72
C MET A 91 0.27 3.56 7.24
N THR A 92 -0.06 2.51 7.98
CA THR A 92 -0.18 2.54 9.44
C THR A 92 0.86 1.64 10.08
N ARG A 93 1.32 2.02 11.27
CA ARG A 93 2.28 1.23 12.06
C ARG A 93 1.56 0.43 13.14
N LEU A 94 0.48 0.96 13.69
CA LEU A 94 -0.28 0.37 14.80
C LEU A 94 -1.77 0.74 14.68
N GLN A 95 -2.63 0.05 15.43
CA GLN A 95 -4.08 0.32 15.48
C GLN A 95 -4.39 1.78 15.85
N TRP A 96 -3.60 2.38 16.75
CA TRP A 96 -3.75 3.78 17.13
C TRP A 96 -3.69 4.77 15.95
N ASP A 97 -2.90 4.48 14.91
CA ASP A 97 -2.86 5.33 13.73
C ASP A 97 -4.24 5.36 13.02
N ILE A 98 -4.99 4.25 13.04
CA ILE A 98 -6.35 4.15 12.48
C ILE A 98 -7.33 4.90 13.38
N ASP A 99 -7.36 4.59 14.67
CA ASP A 99 -8.30 5.17 15.64
C ASP A 99 -8.19 6.70 15.69
N ARG A 100 -6.97 7.23 15.55
CA ARG A 100 -6.72 8.68 15.47
C ARG A 100 -7.39 9.31 14.25
N VAL A 101 -7.28 8.67 13.08
CA VAL A 101 -7.88 9.20 11.85
C VAL A 101 -9.40 9.18 11.94
N GLU A 102 -9.98 8.08 12.40
CA GLU A 102 -11.44 7.96 12.55
C GLU A 102 -12.01 8.99 13.53
N ARG A 103 -11.27 9.34 14.58
CA ARG A 103 -11.66 10.35 15.56
C ARG A 103 -11.46 11.78 15.06
N ASP A 104 -10.29 12.08 14.50
CA ASP A 104 -9.88 13.45 14.17
C ASP A 104 -10.35 13.90 12.77
N PHE A 105 -10.67 12.95 11.89
CA PHE A 105 -11.14 13.15 10.52
C PHE A 105 -12.38 12.28 10.22
N PRO A 106 -13.51 12.48 10.93
CA PRO A 106 -14.72 11.64 10.81
C PRO A 106 -15.36 11.69 9.40
N GLU A 107 -15.00 12.67 8.58
CA GLU A 107 -15.41 12.80 7.19
C GLU A 107 -14.64 11.90 6.21
N LEU A 108 -13.57 11.25 6.69
CA LEU A 108 -12.77 10.29 5.94
C LEU A 108 -13.13 8.86 6.36
N THR A 109 -13.04 7.95 5.41
CA THR A 109 -13.22 6.51 5.64
C THR A 109 -11.93 5.78 5.34
N LEU A 110 -11.52 4.91 6.26
CA LEU A 110 -10.40 3.99 6.10
C LEU A 110 -10.93 2.59 5.82
N SER A 111 -10.65 2.05 4.63
CA SER A 111 -11.03 0.67 4.28
C SER A 111 -9.84 -0.28 4.33
N ALA A 112 -10.02 -1.44 4.95
CA ALA A 112 -9.04 -2.53 4.95
C ALA A 112 -8.95 -3.27 3.60
N THR A 113 -9.99 -3.17 2.78
CA THR A 113 -10.08 -3.78 1.46
C THR A 113 -10.57 -2.76 0.45
N ARG A 114 -9.97 -2.73 -0.72
CA ARG A 114 -10.58 -2.07 -1.87
C ARG A 114 -11.43 -3.13 -2.56
N ASP A 115 -12.73 -2.91 -2.67
CA ASP A 115 -13.56 -3.77 -3.50
C ASP A 115 -12.98 -3.72 -4.92
N ALA A 116 -12.65 -4.89 -5.46
CA ALA A 116 -12.39 -5.01 -6.88
C ALA A 116 -13.72 -4.73 -7.58
N GLN A 117 -13.93 -3.48 -8.01
CA GLN A 117 -15.03 -3.17 -8.92
C GLN A 117 -14.85 -4.09 -10.12
N LYS A 118 -15.75 -5.08 -10.22
CA LYS A 118 -15.92 -5.93 -11.39
C LYS A 118 -16.45 -5.10 -12.56
#